data_AF-Q5YY45-F1
#
_entry.id   AF-Q5YY45-F1
#
_cell.length_a   1.000
_cell.length_b   1.000
_cell.length_c   1.000
_cell.angle_alpha   90.00
_cell.angle_beta   90.00
_cell.angle_gamma   90.00
#
_symmetry.space_group_name_H-M   'P 1'
#
loop_
_entity.id
_entity.type
_entity.pdbx_description
1 polymer ?
#
loop_
_entity_poly.entity_id
_entity_poly.type
_entity_poly.pdbx_seq_one_letter_code
_entity_poly.pdbx_strand_id
1 'polypeptide(L)'
;MAAVSPQSYDSAATACYDLSEKFQTVYETPQTVLLETNAMVGGYEAVKTWSKAYDDRAAALTMVATNFARALQRLGDVLTASSYNWKSSEYTANRNSNKGNPPSLPGGIPSELPYGAGAVIGIASSGGYSNGLQTDWTELQDKVTTLVTGGQVPDGDTDKLARAASMWKTFANSDPLEYGVAQLLAVASGLEQGFGAEVPRDIPNHAANLRKLAHKLREIRSADTTSPTQSKPTT
;
A
#
# COMPACT_ATOMS: atom_id res chain seq x y z
N MET A 1 28.99 -12.02 -29.97
CA MET A 1 27.77 -11.23 -29.67
C MET A 1 27.69 -11.11 -28.17
N ALA A 2 27.69 -9.89 -27.65
CA ALA A 2 27.64 -9.65 -26.22
C ALA A 2 26.32 -10.22 -25.68
N ALA A 3 26.42 -11.04 -24.62
CA ALA A 3 25.27 -11.59 -23.93
C ALA A 3 24.54 -10.43 -23.23
N VAL A 4 23.61 -9.83 -23.94
CA VAL A 4 22.58 -8.95 -23.38
C VAL A 4 21.79 -9.79 -22.37
N SER A 5 21.71 -9.37 -21.11
CA SER A 5 21.35 -10.30 -20.03
C SER A 5 19.84 -10.30 -19.73
N PRO A 6 19.09 -11.36 -20.09
CA PRO A 6 17.69 -11.52 -19.67
C PRO A 6 17.55 -11.66 -18.15
N GLN A 7 18.65 -11.85 -17.43
CA GLN A 7 18.68 -11.77 -15.96
C GLN A 7 18.19 -10.42 -15.44
N SER A 8 18.31 -9.36 -16.23
CA SER A 8 17.85 -8.01 -15.85
C SER A 8 16.32 -7.93 -15.86
N TYR A 9 15.66 -8.58 -16.83
CA TYR A 9 14.21 -8.74 -16.82
C TYR A 9 13.75 -9.61 -15.64
N ASP A 10 14.41 -10.75 -15.43
CA ASP A 10 14.06 -11.68 -14.36
C ASP A 10 14.20 -11.02 -12.97
N SER A 11 15.31 -10.30 -12.75
CA SER A 11 15.57 -9.58 -11.50
C SER A 11 14.55 -8.47 -11.27
N ALA A 12 14.14 -7.76 -12.34
CA ALA A 12 13.11 -6.75 -12.24
C ALA A 12 11.72 -7.34 -11.96
N ALA A 13 11.37 -8.46 -12.58
CA ALA A 13 10.13 -9.16 -12.32
C ALA A 13 10.07 -9.66 -10.87
N THR A 14 11.12 -10.32 -10.37
CA THR A 14 11.22 -10.78 -8.99
C THR A 14 11.06 -9.62 -8.01
N ALA A 15 11.75 -8.50 -8.23
CA ALA A 15 11.62 -7.34 -7.34
C ALA A 15 10.19 -6.78 -7.31
N CYS A 16 9.47 -6.81 -8.44
CA CYS A 16 8.06 -6.42 -8.48
C CYS A 16 7.17 -7.38 -7.68
N TYR A 17 7.34 -8.70 -7.83
CA TYR A 17 6.58 -9.69 -7.07
C TYR A 17 6.87 -9.59 -5.57
N ASP A 18 8.14 -9.55 -5.17
CA ASP A 18 8.56 -9.47 -3.77
C ASP A 18 8.01 -8.20 -3.10
N LEU A 19 8.07 -7.06 -3.78
CA LEU A 19 7.53 -5.82 -3.24
C LEU A 19 6.01 -5.85 -3.17
N SER A 20 5.33 -6.48 -4.14
CA SER A 20 3.88 -6.67 -4.11
C SER A 20 3.46 -7.49 -2.90
N GLU A 21 4.12 -8.63 -2.66
CA GLU A 21 3.86 -9.51 -1.52
C GLU A 21 4.10 -8.78 -0.20
N LYS A 22 5.28 -8.15 -0.03
CA LYS A 22 5.60 -7.38 1.18
C LYS A 22 4.61 -6.26 1.45
N PHE A 23 4.21 -5.52 0.42
CA PHE A 23 3.24 -4.43 0.56
C PHE A 23 1.87 -4.96 1.00
N GLN A 24 1.45 -6.12 0.48
CA GLN A 24 0.21 -6.76 0.89
C GLN A 24 0.26 -7.25 2.32
N THR A 25 1.32 -7.94 2.73
CA THR A 25 1.50 -8.43 4.10
C THR A 25 1.41 -7.29 5.13
N VAL A 26 2.05 -6.14 4.87
CA VAL A 26 1.96 -5.01 5.82
C VAL A 26 0.58 -4.34 5.82
N TYR A 27 -0.19 -4.49 4.74
CA TYR A 27 -1.53 -3.93 4.61
C TYR A 27 -2.63 -4.80 5.27
N GLU A 28 -2.37 -6.08 5.55
CA GLU A 28 -3.30 -6.94 6.31
C GLU A 28 -3.63 -6.36 7.70
N THR A 29 -2.63 -5.80 8.40
CA THR A 29 -2.84 -5.19 9.71
C THR A 29 -3.81 -4.00 9.67
N PRO A 30 -3.65 -3.00 8.77
CA PRO A 30 -4.66 -1.99 8.52
C PRO A 30 -6.06 -2.53 8.28
N GLN A 31 -6.23 -3.59 7.48
CA GLN A 31 -7.56 -4.17 7.23
C GLN A 31 -8.22 -4.65 8.52
N THR A 32 -7.51 -5.44 9.33
CA THR A 32 -8.02 -5.94 10.60
C THR A 32 -8.32 -4.82 11.58
N VAL A 33 -7.41 -3.87 11.78
CA VAL A 33 -7.59 -2.81 12.77
C VAL A 33 -8.70 -1.85 12.37
N LEU A 34 -8.89 -1.57 11.07
CA LEU A 34 -10.02 -0.76 10.61
C LEU A 34 -11.38 -1.41 10.96
N LEU A 35 -11.49 -2.74 10.93
CA LEU A 35 -12.67 -3.47 11.40
C LEU A 35 -12.89 -3.33 12.91
N GLU A 36 -11.82 -3.52 13.68
CA GLU A 36 -11.87 -3.52 15.14
C GLU A 36 -12.13 -2.13 15.74
N THR A 37 -11.78 -1.08 15.00
CA THR A 37 -11.87 0.32 15.43
C THR A 37 -13.11 1.05 14.93
N ASN A 38 -14.12 0.32 14.45
CA ASN A 38 -15.45 0.88 14.19
C ASN A 38 -15.99 1.67 15.40
N ALA A 39 -16.62 2.81 15.13
CA ALA A 39 -17.20 3.71 16.14
C ALA A 39 -16.21 4.26 17.20
N MET A 40 -14.90 4.21 16.96
CA MET A 40 -13.88 4.61 17.93
C MET A 40 -13.98 6.08 18.41
N VAL A 41 -14.52 7.00 17.61
CA VAL A 41 -14.64 8.41 18.05
C VAL A 41 -15.97 8.75 18.71
N GLY A 42 -16.90 7.79 18.81
CA GLY A 42 -18.22 8.06 19.35
C GLY A 42 -19.11 8.85 18.38
N GLY A 43 -20.17 9.48 18.91
CA GLY A 43 -21.23 10.13 18.14
C GLY A 43 -21.38 11.65 18.34
N TYR A 44 -20.53 12.28 19.16
CA TYR A 44 -20.68 13.70 19.51
C TYR A 44 -20.32 14.66 18.35
N GLU A 45 -20.91 15.88 18.36
CA GLU A 45 -20.85 16.81 17.22
C GLU A 45 -19.42 17.22 16.84
N ALA A 46 -18.54 17.40 17.82
CA ALA A 46 -17.18 17.89 17.59
C ALA A 46 -16.30 16.90 16.79
N VAL A 47 -16.65 15.61 16.72
CA VAL A 47 -15.87 14.62 15.96
C VAL A 47 -16.31 14.45 14.51
N LYS A 48 -17.47 14.99 14.09
CA LYS A 48 -18.00 14.72 12.74
C LYS A 48 -17.04 15.08 11.62
N THR A 49 -16.43 16.26 11.67
CA THR A 49 -15.47 16.70 10.65
C THR A 49 -14.23 15.83 10.62
N TRP A 50 -13.71 15.46 11.79
CA TRP A 50 -12.55 14.58 11.90
C TRP A 50 -12.87 13.18 11.40
N SER A 51 -14.01 12.62 11.81
CA SER A 51 -14.48 11.28 11.46
C SER A 51 -14.63 11.12 9.96
N LYS A 52 -15.28 12.09 9.29
CA LYS A 52 -15.37 12.11 7.84
C LYS A 52 -13.99 12.08 7.18
N ALA A 53 -13.07 12.94 7.63
CA ALA A 53 -11.73 13.00 7.07
C ALA A 53 -10.88 11.75 7.37
N TYR A 54 -11.16 11.04 8.46
CA TYR A 54 -10.55 9.75 8.79
C TYR A 54 -11.09 8.65 7.87
N ASP A 55 -12.41 8.56 7.73
CA ASP A 55 -13.09 7.54 6.92
C ASP A 55 -12.70 7.66 5.44
N ASP A 56 -12.66 8.89 4.91
CA ASP A 56 -12.21 9.16 3.54
C ASP A 56 -10.75 8.69 3.32
N ARG A 57 -9.87 8.87 4.32
CA ARG A 57 -8.47 8.40 4.27
C ARG A 57 -8.36 6.88 4.38
N ALA A 58 -9.12 6.25 5.28
CA ALA A 58 -9.14 4.80 5.43
C ALA A 58 -9.58 4.12 4.12
N ALA A 59 -10.64 4.64 3.49
CA ALA A 59 -11.11 4.15 2.20
C ALA A 59 -10.08 4.37 1.08
N ALA A 60 -9.43 5.53 1.04
CA ALA A 60 -8.38 5.83 0.07
C ALA A 60 -7.18 4.89 0.22
N LEU A 61 -6.73 4.62 1.46
CA LEU A 61 -5.65 3.66 1.71
C LEU A 61 -6.01 2.29 1.13
N THR A 62 -7.21 1.77 1.42
CA THR A 62 -7.64 0.46 0.93
C THR A 62 -7.57 0.35 -0.58
N MET A 63 -8.09 1.36 -1.29
CA MET A 63 -8.07 1.39 -2.74
C MET A 63 -6.64 1.48 -3.30
N VAL A 64 -5.81 2.36 -2.73
CA VAL A 64 -4.46 2.61 -3.24
C VAL A 64 -3.54 1.43 -2.95
N ALA A 65 -3.59 0.87 -1.75
CA ALA A 65 -2.84 -0.33 -1.38
C ALA A 65 -3.15 -1.49 -2.33
N THR A 66 -4.44 -1.67 -2.63
CA THR A 66 -4.93 -2.70 -3.54
C THR A 66 -4.41 -2.54 -4.96
N ASN A 67 -4.55 -1.33 -5.50
CA ASN A 67 -4.15 -1.05 -6.87
C ASN A 67 -2.64 -1.04 -7.05
N PHE A 68 -1.88 -0.62 -6.02
CA PHE A 68 -0.42 -0.56 -6.08
C PHE A 68 0.19 -1.96 -6.16
N ALA A 69 -0.21 -2.90 -5.30
CA ALA A 69 0.36 -4.25 -5.34
C ALA A 69 -0.07 -5.00 -6.62
N ARG A 70 -1.32 -4.82 -7.08
CA ARG A 70 -1.75 -5.32 -8.40
C ARG A 70 -0.90 -4.78 -9.54
N ALA A 71 -0.57 -3.49 -9.52
CA ALA A 71 0.24 -2.88 -10.56
C ALA A 71 1.68 -3.43 -10.56
N LEU A 72 2.25 -3.67 -9.37
CA LEU A 72 3.54 -4.35 -9.23
C LEU A 72 3.49 -5.76 -9.81
N GLN A 73 2.49 -6.56 -9.43
CA GLN A 73 2.36 -7.93 -9.90
C GLN A 73 2.19 -8.01 -11.42
N ARG A 74 1.30 -7.20 -11.99
CA ARG A 74 1.07 -7.15 -13.44
C ARG A 74 2.29 -6.66 -14.21
N LEU A 75 3.07 -5.73 -13.65
CA LEU A 75 4.33 -5.34 -14.26
C LEU A 75 5.36 -6.48 -14.18
N GLY A 76 5.39 -7.23 -13.07
CA GLY A 76 6.14 -8.48 -12.96
C GLY A 76 5.79 -9.46 -14.06
N ASP A 77 4.50 -9.71 -14.31
CA ASP A 77 4.02 -10.63 -15.36
C ASP A 77 4.52 -10.20 -16.74
N VAL A 78 4.42 -8.90 -17.03
CA VAL A 78 4.90 -8.32 -18.29
C VAL A 78 6.42 -8.49 -18.42
N LEU A 79 7.20 -8.22 -17.37
CA LEU A 79 8.65 -8.38 -17.38
C LEU A 79 9.07 -9.84 -17.56
N THR A 80 8.36 -10.78 -16.91
CA THR A 80 8.56 -12.23 -17.09
C THR A 80 8.27 -12.66 -18.52
N ALA A 81 7.17 -12.18 -19.12
CA ALA A 81 6.83 -12.46 -20.51
C ALA A 81 7.87 -11.87 -21.48
N SER A 82 8.31 -10.62 -21.25
CA SER A 82 9.38 -9.99 -22.04
C SER A 82 10.69 -10.78 -21.97
N SER A 83 11.08 -11.25 -20.77
CA SER A 83 12.25 -12.13 -20.59
C SER A 83 12.16 -13.40 -21.44
N TYR A 84 11.01 -14.09 -21.38
CA TYR A 84 10.80 -15.32 -22.12
C TYR A 84 10.80 -15.09 -23.64
N ASN A 85 10.10 -14.06 -24.11
CA ASN A 85 10.06 -13.71 -25.52
C ASN A 85 11.45 -13.37 -26.06
N TRP A 86 12.25 -12.64 -25.28
CA TRP A 86 13.63 -12.33 -25.63
C TRP A 86 14.48 -13.60 -25.71
N LYS A 87 14.48 -14.44 -24.66
CA LYS A 87 15.23 -15.72 -24.64
C LYS A 87 14.85 -16.61 -25.82
N SER A 88 13.55 -16.67 -26.15
CA SER A 88 13.02 -17.50 -27.25
C SER A 88 13.43 -16.96 -28.62
N SER A 89 13.46 -15.64 -28.77
CA SER A 89 13.92 -14.97 -29.99
C SER A 89 15.41 -15.23 -30.24
N GLU A 90 16.25 -15.08 -29.21
CA GLU A 90 17.68 -15.37 -29.29
C GLU A 90 17.96 -16.84 -29.59
N TYR A 91 17.26 -17.74 -28.92
CA TYR A 91 17.37 -19.17 -29.21
C TYR A 91 17.01 -19.47 -30.67
N THR A 92 15.95 -18.86 -31.19
CA THR A 92 15.50 -19.05 -32.59
C THR A 92 16.49 -18.46 -33.59
N ALA A 93 17.02 -17.27 -33.31
CA ALA A 93 17.99 -16.58 -34.17
C ALA A 93 19.37 -17.26 -34.19
N ASN A 94 19.75 -17.94 -33.11
CA ASN A 94 21.00 -18.68 -33.03
C ASN A 94 21.00 -19.87 -34.02
N ARG A 95 21.93 -19.84 -34.98
CA ARG A 95 22.07 -20.88 -36.02
C ARG A 95 23.02 -22.03 -35.64
N ASN A 96 23.65 -21.95 -34.47
CA ASN A 96 24.54 -23.01 -34.00
C ASN A 96 23.74 -24.31 -33.80
N SER A 97 24.21 -25.41 -34.40
CA SER A 97 23.58 -26.74 -34.26
C SER A 97 23.65 -27.28 -32.82
N ASN A 98 24.56 -26.76 -31.99
CA ASN A 98 24.76 -27.15 -30.59
C ASN A 98 24.24 -26.08 -29.61
N LYS A 99 23.22 -25.30 -29.98
CA LYS A 99 22.70 -24.18 -29.18
C LYS A 99 21.92 -24.56 -27.90
N GLY A 100 21.88 -25.83 -27.55
CA GLY A 100 21.19 -26.34 -26.36
C GLY A 100 19.69 -26.44 -26.53
N ASN A 101 18.98 -26.49 -25.40
CA ASN A 101 17.52 -26.62 -25.36
C ASN A 101 16.82 -25.25 -25.47
N PRO A 102 15.58 -25.20 -26.01
CA PRO A 102 14.79 -23.98 -26.01
C PRO A 102 14.47 -23.52 -24.58
N PRO A 103 14.26 -22.21 -24.35
CA PRO A 103 13.79 -21.70 -23.07
C PRO A 103 12.48 -22.37 -22.63
N SER A 104 12.37 -22.69 -21.35
CA SER A 104 11.12 -23.18 -20.77
C SER A 104 10.11 -22.05 -20.61
N LEU A 105 8.82 -22.36 -20.81
CA LEU A 105 7.74 -21.45 -20.43
C LEU A 105 7.90 -21.04 -18.95
N PRO A 106 7.70 -19.76 -18.61
CA PRO A 106 7.75 -19.32 -17.22
C PRO A 106 6.73 -20.08 -16.38
N GLY A 107 7.20 -20.72 -15.32
CA GLY A 107 6.36 -21.38 -14.32
C GLY A 107 6.49 -20.67 -12.97
N GLY A 108 5.56 -20.95 -12.05
CA GLY A 108 5.61 -20.37 -10.70
C GLY A 108 5.35 -18.87 -10.64
N ILE A 109 4.69 -18.30 -11.65
CA ILE A 109 4.19 -16.92 -11.60
C ILE A 109 3.20 -16.84 -10.42
N PRO A 110 3.41 -15.95 -9.44
CA PRO A 110 2.49 -15.81 -8.32
C PRO A 110 1.09 -15.46 -8.85
N SER A 111 0.07 -16.21 -8.46
CA SER A 111 -1.32 -15.87 -8.77
C SER A 111 -1.64 -14.46 -8.31
N GLU A 112 -2.45 -13.70 -9.07
CA GLU A 112 -2.95 -12.41 -8.58
C GLU A 112 -3.56 -12.63 -7.21
N LEU A 113 -2.96 -12.02 -6.19
CA LEU A 113 -3.42 -12.23 -4.83
C LEU A 113 -4.88 -11.73 -4.77
N PRO A 114 -5.81 -12.55 -4.26
CA PRO A 114 -7.18 -12.13 -4.18
C PRO A 114 -7.23 -10.98 -3.18
N TYR A 115 -7.35 -9.75 -3.67
CA TYR A 115 -8.05 -8.73 -2.90
C TYR A 115 -9.49 -9.19 -2.82
N GLY A 116 -9.73 -10.10 -1.88
CA GLY A 116 -10.97 -10.84 -1.75
C GLY A 116 -12.10 -9.93 -1.30
N ALA A 117 -13.26 -10.55 -1.09
CA ALA A 117 -14.44 -9.94 -0.46
C ALA A 117 -14.20 -9.37 0.97
N GLY A 118 -12.97 -9.45 1.48
CA GLY A 118 -12.52 -8.90 2.78
C GLY A 118 -11.83 -7.53 2.70
N ALA A 119 -11.74 -6.89 1.53
CA ALA A 119 -11.28 -5.51 1.47
C ALA A 119 -12.23 -4.61 2.27
N VAL A 120 -11.73 -4.06 3.37
CA VAL A 120 -12.50 -3.24 4.29
C VAL A 120 -12.68 -1.84 3.68
N ILE A 121 -13.89 -1.55 3.22
CA ILE A 121 -14.26 -0.26 2.65
C ILE A 121 -15.42 0.31 3.48
N GLY A 122 -15.27 1.56 3.93
CA GLY A 122 -16.39 2.34 4.46
C GLY A 122 -16.82 1.97 5.89
N ILE A 123 -15.87 1.59 6.76
CA ILE A 123 -16.17 1.48 8.19
C ILE A 123 -16.20 2.87 8.80
N ALA A 124 -17.31 3.20 9.44
CA ALA A 124 -17.50 4.48 10.07
C ALA A 124 -16.68 4.56 11.37
N SER A 125 -15.76 5.52 11.45
CA SER A 125 -15.04 5.79 12.70
C SER A 125 -15.96 6.37 13.78
N SER A 126 -17.05 7.04 13.39
CA SER A 126 -18.11 7.50 14.30
C SER A 126 -19.21 6.47 14.46
N GLY A 127 -19.77 6.37 15.66
CA GLY A 127 -20.92 5.52 15.95
C GLY A 127 -21.12 5.35 17.44
N GLY A 128 -22.28 4.81 17.82
CA GLY A 128 -22.70 4.73 19.22
C GLY A 128 -23.40 6.02 19.66
N TYR A 129 -24.55 5.87 20.32
CA TYR A 129 -25.26 6.96 21.00
C TYR A 129 -25.13 6.73 22.50
N SER A 130 -23.92 6.89 23.05
CA SER A 130 -23.78 6.87 24.51
C SER A 130 -23.59 8.30 25.00
N ASN A 131 -24.15 8.63 26.17
CA ASN A 131 -24.07 9.98 26.74
C ASN A 131 -22.67 10.29 27.33
N GLY A 132 -21.61 9.65 26.82
CA GLY A 132 -20.27 9.67 27.38
C GLY A 132 -20.29 9.17 28.82
N LEU A 133 -20.16 10.09 29.78
CA LEU A 133 -20.19 9.83 31.22
C LEU A 133 -21.47 9.06 31.62
N GLN A 134 -21.30 7.84 32.13
CA GLN A 134 -22.37 7.03 32.71
C GLN A 134 -22.34 7.17 34.22
N THR A 135 -23.37 7.82 34.77
CA THR A 135 -23.53 8.01 36.21
C THR A 135 -25.01 8.03 36.58
N ASP A 136 -25.35 7.46 37.73
CA ASP A 136 -26.71 7.54 38.29
C ASP A 136 -27.01 8.93 38.88
N TRP A 137 -26.03 9.83 38.91
CA TRP A 137 -26.10 11.15 39.52
C TRP A 137 -26.33 12.21 38.44
N THR A 138 -27.59 12.49 38.10
CA THR A 138 -27.95 13.46 37.04
C THR A 138 -27.27 14.82 37.21
N GLU A 139 -27.17 15.33 38.45
CA GLU A 139 -26.48 16.60 38.73
C GLU A 139 -24.99 16.59 38.37
N LEU A 140 -24.31 15.44 38.49
CA LEU A 140 -22.92 15.29 38.09
C LEU A 140 -22.81 15.31 36.57
N GLN A 141 -23.72 14.64 35.87
CA GLN A 141 -23.77 14.66 34.41
C GLN A 141 -24.00 16.09 33.88
N ASP A 142 -24.91 16.84 34.48
CA ASP A 142 -25.20 18.24 34.09
C ASP A 142 -23.99 19.16 34.36
N LYS A 143 -23.36 19.04 35.53
CA LYS A 143 -22.15 19.81 35.89
C LYS A 143 -21.00 19.50 34.95
N VAL A 144 -20.77 18.23 34.61
CA VAL A 144 -19.71 17.85 33.68
C VAL A 144 -20.03 18.36 32.27
N THR A 145 -21.26 18.19 31.79
CA THR A 145 -21.66 18.64 30.45
C THR A 145 -21.51 20.14 30.27
N THR A 146 -21.83 20.94 31.30
CA THR A 146 -21.66 22.41 31.28
C THR A 146 -20.20 22.86 31.30
N LEU A 147 -19.30 22.04 31.86
CA LEU A 147 -17.85 22.29 31.86
C LEU A 147 -17.15 21.83 30.58
N VAL A 148 -17.80 20.99 29.76
CA VAL A 148 -17.22 20.48 28.51
C VAL A 148 -17.49 21.45 27.37
N THR A 149 -16.41 21.87 26.70
CA THR A 149 -16.47 22.65 25.47
C THR A 149 -17.26 21.93 24.39
N GLY A 150 -18.35 22.54 23.92
CA GLY A 150 -19.25 21.95 22.92
C GLY A 150 -20.52 21.31 23.49
N GLY A 151 -20.72 21.33 24.82
CA GLY A 151 -21.99 20.96 25.46
C GLY A 151 -22.36 19.47 25.35
N GLN A 152 -21.39 18.61 25.01
CA GLN A 152 -21.56 17.17 24.92
C GLN A 152 -20.34 16.48 25.51
N VAL A 153 -20.56 15.50 26.38
CA VAL A 153 -19.47 14.70 26.94
C VAL A 153 -18.93 13.76 25.84
N PRO A 154 -17.61 13.72 25.59
CA PRO A 154 -17.02 12.80 24.62
C PRO A 154 -17.34 11.35 24.98
N ASP A 155 -17.70 10.56 23.96
CA ASP A 155 -18.10 9.17 24.10
C ASP A 155 -17.26 8.21 23.26
N GLY A 156 -16.09 8.68 22.79
CA GLY A 156 -15.14 7.87 22.04
C GLY A 156 -14.42 6.82 22.90
N ASP A 157 -14.04 5.71 22.25
CA ASP A 157 -13.26 4.61 22.82
C ASP A 157 -11.77 4.90 22.62
N THR A 158 -11.09 5.32 23.69
CA THR A 158 -9.68 5.69 23.65
C THR A 158 -8.75 4.52 23.32
N ASP A 159 -9.15 3.28 23.63
CA ASP A 159 -8.36 2.09 23.35
C ASP A 159 -8.44 1.72 21.87
N LYS A 160 -9.61 1.88 21.25
CA LYS A 160 -9.74 1.78 19.79
C LYS A 160 -8.97 2.89 19.07
N LEU A 161 -9.04 4.14 19.57
CA LEU A 161 -8.26 5.24 19.01
C LEU A 161 -6.75 5.01 19.09
N ALA A 162 -6.26 4.51 20.24
CA ALA A 162 -4.85 4.17 20.42
C ALA A 162 -4.42 3.03 19.48
N ARG A 163 -5.27 2.01 19.28
CA ARG A 163 -5.02 0.94 18.30
C ARG A 163 -4.96 1.45 16.87
N ALA A 164 -5.92 2.29 16.45
CA ALA A 164 -5.90 2.91 15.13
C ALA A 164 -4.62 3.73 14.92
N ALA A 165 -4.26 4.59 15.89
CA ALA A 165 -3.05 5.40 15.81
C ALA A 165 -1.77 4.55 15.71
N SER A 166 -1.69 3.46 16.49
CA SER A 166 -0.56 2.53 16.44
C SER A 166 -0.46 1.82 15.08
N MET A 167 -1.60 1.42 14.51
CA MET A 167 -1.65 0.82 13.18
C MET A 167 -1.15 1.78 12.10
N TRP A 168 -1.66 3.01 12.05
CA TRP A 168 -1.22 4.01 11.07
C TRP A 168 0.28 4.27 11.18
N LYS A 169 0.79 4.42 12.42
CA LYS A 169 2.22 4.59 12.66
C LYS A 169 3.03 3.38 12.20
N THR A 170 2.56 2.17 12.47
CA THR A 170 3.26 0.94 12.09
C THR A 170 3.29 0.78 10.57
N PHE A 171 2.17 1.03 9.90
CA PHE A 171 2.08 1.00 8.45
C PHE A 171 3.01 2.03 7.80
N ALA A 172 2.96 3.29 8.25
CA ALA A 172 3.80 4.38 7.74
C ALA A 172 5.30 4.12 7.81
N ASN A 173 5.73 3.35 8.82
CA ASN A 173 7.14 3.01 9.07
C ASN A 173 7.50 1.59 8.61
N SER A 174 6.66 0.95 7.78
CA SER A 174 6.91 -0.39 7.30
C SER A 174 7.99 -0.42 6.21
N ASP A 175 8.77 -1.50 6.18
CA ASP A 175 9.85 -1.72 5.22
C ASP A 175 9.50 -1.45 3.75
N PRO A 176 8.36 -1.93 3.19
CA PRO A 176 8.03 -1.66 1.80
C PRO A 176 7.79 -0.17 1.52
N LEU A 177 7.32 0.61 2.50
CA LEU A 177 7.16 2.06 2.38
C LEU A 177 8.48 2.82 2.57
N GLU A 178 9.36 2.34 3.46
CA GLU A 178 10.65 2.96 3.71
C GLU A 178 11.63 2.74 2.55
N TYR A 179 11.76 1.49 2.08
CA TYR A 179 12.81 1.08 1.14
C TYR A 179 12.32 0.82 -0.29
N GLY A 180 11.01 0.61 -0.50
CA GLY A 180 10.49 0.18 -1.81
C GLY A 180 10.73 1.21 -2.93
N VAL A 181 10.78 2.51 -2.60
CA VAL A 181 11.10 3.56 -3.59
C VAL A 181 12.52 3.38 -4.11
N ALA A 182 13.49 3.21 -3.22
CA ALA A 182 14.89 3.01 -3.60
C ALA A 182 15.07 1.70 -4.37
N GLN A 183 14.39 0.63 -3.93
CA GLN A 183 14.40 -0.66 -4.61
C GLN A 183 13.90 -0.54 -6.06
N LEU A 184 12.75 0.09 -6.29
CA LEU A 184 12.19 0.25 -7.64
C LEU A 184 13.08 1.11 -8.56
N LEU A 185 13.72 2.15 -8.03
CA LEU A 185 14.66 2.98 -8.80
C LEU A 185 15.95 2.24 -9.13
N ALA A 186 16.48 1.44 -8.19
CA ALA A 186 17.65 0.60 -8.41
C ALA A 186 17.35 -0.45 -9.49
N VAL A 187 16.19 -1.09 -9.41
CA VAL A 187 15.74 -2.08 -10.40
C VAL A 187 15.53 -1.46 -11.77
N ALA A 188 14.93 -0.27 -11.87
CA ALA A 188 14.78 0.45 -13.14
C ALA A 188 16.14 0.74 -13.79
N SER A 189 17.11 1.17 -12.98
CA SER A 189 18.46 1.47 -13.46
C SER A 189 19.21 0.21 -13.88
N GLY A 190 19.10 -0.86 -13.08
CA GLY A 190 19.68 -2.17 -13.40
C GLY A 190 19.10 -2.77 -14.68
N LEU A 191 17.79 -2.60 -14.90
CA LEU A 191 17.12 -3.04 -16.12
C LEU A 191 17.68 -2.34 -17.37
N GLU A 192 17.97 -1.04 -17.30
CA GLU A 192 18.57 -0.31 -18.44
C GLU A 192 20.05 -0.68 -18.65
N GLN A 193 20.82 -0.77 -17.56
CA GLN A 193 22.26 -1.06 -17.63
C GLN A 193 22.55 -2.49 -18.10
N GLY A 194 21.67 -3.45 -17.82
CA GLY A 194 21.85 -4.86 -18.16
C GLY A 194 21.91 -5.18 -19.66
N PHE A 195 21.54 -4.23 -20.52
CA PHE A 195 21.59 -4.35 -21.98
C PHE A 195 22.77 -3.58 -22.60
N GLY A 196 23.59 -2.92 -21.78
CA GLY A 196 24.78 -2.18 -22.25
C GLY A 196 24.43 -1.11 -23.28
N ALA A 197 25.16 -1.08 -24.39
CA ALA A 197 24.94 -0.11 -25.47
C ALA A 197 23.78 -0.47 -26.40
N GLU A 198 23.29 -1.70 -26.37
CA GLU A 198 22.25 -2.22 -27.28
C GLU A 198 20.93 -2.44 -26.54
N VAL A 199 20.37 -1.35 -26.01
CA VAL A 199 19.12 -1.39 -25.24
C VAL A 199 17.92 -1.66 -26.17
N PRO A 200 17.16 -2.75 -25.96
CA PRO A 200 15.91 -3.02 -26.66
C PRO A 200 14.90 -1.87 -26.52
N ARG A 201 14.07 -1.67 -27.55
CA ARG A 201 13.15 -0.52 -27.65
C ARG A 201 12.09 -0.47 -26.53
N ASP A 202 11.79 -1.60 -25.91
CA ASP A 202 10.82 -1.76 -24.84
C ASP A 202 11.40 -1.46 -23.44
N ILE A 203 12.71 -1.62 -23.23
CA ILE A 203 13.37 -1.39 -21.94
C ILE A 203 13.11 0.01 -21.36
N PRO A 204 13.21 1.12 -22.13
CA PRO A 204 12.91 2.45 -21.60
C PRO A 204 11.48 2.57 -21.06
N ASN A 205 10.51 1.89 -21.69
CA ASN A 205 9.11 1.91 -21.24
C ASN A 205 8.95 1.12 -19.94
N HIS A 206 9.58 -0.04 -19.83
CA HIS A 206 9.56 -0.84 -18.59
C HIS A 206 10.23 -0.10 -17.42
N ALA A 207 11.40 0.51 -17.67
CA ALA A 207 12.09 1.30 -16.67
C ALA A 207 11.29 2.55 -16.27
N ALA A 208 10.62 3.23 -17.21
CA ALA A 208 9.71 4.32 -16.91
C ALA A 208 8.52 3.87 -16.05
N ASN A 209 7.95 2.69 -16.30
CA ASN A 209 6.87 2.14 -15.48
C ASN A 209 7.34 1.83 -14.04
N LEU A 210 8.53 1.27 -13.86
CA LEU A 210 9.14 1.06 -12.54
C LEU A 210 9.33 2.39 -11.79
N ARG A 211 9.83 3.43 -12.47
CA ARG A 211 9.96 4.78 -11.90
C ARG A 211 8.61 5.40 -11.54
N LYS A 212 7.58 5.15 -12.35
CA LYS A 212 6.21 5.59 -12.07
C LYS A 212 5.65 4.92 -10.82
N LEU A 213 5.88 3.62 -10.65
CA LEU A 213 5.53 2.91 -9.41
C LEU A 213 6.30 3.47 -8.21
N ALA A 214 7.60 3.77 -8.36
CA ALA A 214 8.39 4.40 -7.30
C ALA A 214 7.82 5.77 -6.89
N HIS A 215 7.37 6.56 -7.87
CA HIS A 215 6.71 7.84 -7.62
C HIS A 215 5.38 7.65 -6.88
N LYS A 216 4.55 6.69 -7.29
CA LYS A 216 3.28 6.37 -6.60
C LYS A 216 3.49 5.87 -5.18
N LEU A 217 4.52 5.07 -4.93
CA LEU A 217 4.87 4.65 -3.58
C LEU A 217 5.30 5.83 -2.69
N ARG A 218 6.02 6.82 -3.26
CA ARG A 218 6.35 8.07 -2.56
C ARG A 218 5.10 8.88 -2.22
N GLU A 219 4.12 8.97 -3.14
CA GLU A 219 2.84 9.62 -2.86
C GLU A 219 2.12 8.95 -1.68
N ILE A 220 2.05 7.62 -1.67
CA ILE A 220 1.47 6.83 -0.56
C ILE A 220 2.15 7.18 0.77
N ARG A 221 3.48 7.12 0.81
CA ARG A 221 4.27 7.48 2.01
C ARG A 221 4.00 8.91 2.48
N SER A 222 3.92 9.86 1.55
CA SER A 222 3.68 11.26 1.89
C SER A 222 2.26 11.53 2.41
N ALA A 223 1.26 10.82 1.87
CA ALA A 223 -0.12 10.91 2.35
C ALA A 223 -0.24 10.52 3.83
N ASP A 224 0.55 9.54 4.26
CA ASP A 224 0.62 9.09 5.66
C ASP A 224 1.19 10.17 6.61
N THR A 225 2.19 10.93 6.14
CA THR A 225 2.83 12.00 6.93
C THR A 225 1.99 13.27 7.08
N THR A 226 0.94 13.44 6.26
CA THR A 226 0.01 14.59 6.33
C THR A 226 -1.16 14.40 7.30
N SER A 227 -0.99 13.54 8.31
CA SER A 227 -1.93 13.44 9.44
C SER A 227 -2.25 14.84 9.99
N PRO A 228 -3.53 15.16 10.27
CA PRO A 228 -3.93 16.44 10.80
C PRO A 228 -3.47 16.56 12.26
N THR A 229 -2.19 16.88 12.45
CA THR A 229 -1.61 17.23 13.76
C THR A 229 -1.86 18.68 14.15
N GLN A 230 -2.80 19.38 13.51
CA GLN A 230 -3.12 20.77 13.88
C GLN A 230 -4.63 21.00 14.03
N SER A 231 -5.23 20.26 14.95
CA SER A 231 -6.24 20.84 15.84
C SER A 231 -6.29 19.99 17.10
N LYS A 232 -5.27 20.16 17.97
CA LYS A 232 -5.50 19.91 19.39
C LYS A 232 -6.72 20.76 19.76
N PRO A 233 -7.80 20.19 20.34
CA PRO A 233 -8.69 21.01 21.14
C PRO A 233 -7.80 21.58 22.24
N THR A 234 -7.57 22.88 22.21
CA THR A 234 -7.03 23.58 23.36
C THR A 234 -7.97 23.27 24.54
N THR A 235 -7.41 22.59 25.53
CA THR A 235 -7.94 22.40 26.89
C THR A 235 -8.46 23.69 27.47
#